data_AF-A0AB39VJE4-F1
#
_entry.id   AF-A0AB39VJE4-F1
#
_cell.length_a   1.000
_cell.length_b   1.000
_cell.length_c   1.000
_cell.angle_alpha   90.00
_cell.angle_beta   90.00
_cell.angle_gamma   90.00
#
_symmetry.space_group_name_H-M   'P 1'
#
loop_
_entity.id
_entity.type
_entity.pdbx_description
1 polymer ?
#
loop_
_entity_poly.entity_id
_entity_poly.type
_entity_poly.pdbx_seq_one_letter_code
_entity_poly.pdbx_strand_id
1 'polypeptide(L)'
;MIEIVTQPGTLRVLEKIGVKNNDGLEINKWYPNMEKTFTGWEKFGRVQFEEEKSQITITLGKGSGLEIFNQRIKQINVKQGDIHNGKNK
;
A
#
# COMPACT_ATOMS: atom_id res chain seq x y z
N MET A 1 -9.24 -14.67 4.11
CA MET A 1 -8.08 -13.84 4.48
C MET A 1 -6.91 -14.16 3.57
N ILE A 2 -6.43 -13.15 2.86
CA ILE A 2 -5.21 -13.19 2.06
C ILE A 2 -4.15 -12.40 2.83
N GLU A 3 -2.97 -12.97 3.00
CA GLU A 3 -1.79 -12.27 3.52
C GLU A 3 -0.74 -12.19 2.40
N ILE A 4 -0.17 -11.00 2.21
CA ILE A 4 0.86 -10.74 1.21
C ILE A 4 2.16 -10.47 1.94
N VAL A 5 3.16 -11.32 1.71
CA VAL A 5 4.53 -11.11 2.17
C VAL A 5 5.31 -10.46 1.05
N THR A 6 5.96 -9.34 1.34
CA THR A 6 6.78 -8.60 0.38
C THR A 6 8.27 -8.81 0.64
N GLN A 7 9.10 -8.45 -0.33
CA GLN A 7 10.55 -8.44 -0.18
C GLN A 7 10.98 -7.43 0.90
N PRO A 8 12.08 -7.68 1.63
CA PRO A 8 12.67 -6.68 2.52
C PRO A 8 12.93 -5.35 1.80
N GLY A 9 12.67 -4.23 2.48
CA GLY A 9 12.85 -2.89 1.92
C GLY A 9 11.73 -2.41 0.98
N THR A 10 10.65 -3.17 0.81
CA THR A 10 9.48 -2.73 0.03
C THR A 10 8.89 -1.42 0.54
N LEU A 11 8.72 -1.28 1.87
CA LEU A 11 8.23 -0.05 2.49
C LEU A 11 9.09 1.16 2.09
N ARG A 12 10.42 1.05 2.15
CA ARG A 12 11.35 2.12 1.80
C ARG A 12 11.28 2.55 0.33
N VAL A 13 10.82 1.67 -0.55
CA VAL A 13 10.59 2.01 -1.96
C VAL A 13 9.26 2.74 -2.13
N LEU A 14 8.22 2.31 -1.42
CA LEU A 14 6.93 2.99 -1.39
C LEU A 14 7.04 4.39 -0.77
N GLU A 15 7.85 4.57 0.27
CA GLU A 15 8.12 5.88 0.89
C GLU A 15 8.62 6.91 -0.12
N LYS A 16 9.47 6.52 -1.08
CA LYS A 16 10.04 7.43 -2.09
C LYS A 16 9.01 7.99 -3.06
N ILE A 17 7.89 7.30 -3.23
CA ILE A 17 6.78 7.69 -4.10
C ILE A 17 5.52 8.03 -3.29
N GLY A 18 5.66 8.10 -1.96
CA GLY A 18 4.58 8.31 -1.02
C GLY A 18 4.14 9.77 -0.94
N VAL A 19 2.84 9.97 -0.77
CA VAL A 19 2.24 11.23 -0.34
C VAL A 19 1.36 10.98 0.88
N LYS A 20 1.23 11.92 1.81
CA LYS A 20 0.40 11.76 3.02
C LYS A 20 -0.97 12.43 2.88
N ASN A 21 -2.04 11.75 3.28
CA ASN A 21 -3.43 12.23 3.17
C ASN A 21 -3.88 13.09 4.35
N ASN A 22 -3.27 12.91 5.51
CA ASN A 22 -3.65 13.61 6.74
C ASN A 22 -2.43 14.00 7.57
N ASP A 23 -2.68 14.79 8.61
CA ASP A 23 -1.68 15.30 9.54
C ASP A 23 -1.85 14.67 10.95
N GLY A 24 -2.06 13.34 10.99
CA GLY A 24 -2.15 12.55 12.23
C GLY A 24 -0.85 12.52 13.04
N LEU A 25 -0.93 12.11 14.31
CA LEU A 25 0.21 12.14 15.23
C LEU A 25 1.31 11.15 14.83
N GLU A 26 0.95 9.92 14.50
CA GLU A 26 1.91 8.90 14.09
C GLU A 26 2.44 9.17 12.69
N ILE A 27 1.60 9.54 11.73
CA ILE A 27 2.10 9.83 10.36
C ILE A 27 3.03 11.03 10.33
N ASN A 28 2.79 12.07 11.13
CA ASN A 28 3.70 13.22 11.23
C ASN A 28 5.00 12.88 11.97
N LYS A 29 4.96 11.95 12.93
CA LYS A 29 6.14 11.48 13.64
C LYS A 29 7.04 10.63 12.75
N TRP A 30 6.48 9.68 12.00
CA TRP A 30 7.23 8.75 11.17
C TRP A 30 7.56 9.30 9.79
N TYR A 31 6.70 10.15 9.23
CA TYR A 31 6.84 10.71 7.88
C TYR A 31 6.70 12.25 7.87
N PRO A 32 7.49 13.00 8.68
CA PRO A 32 7.35 14.45 8.82
C PRO A 32 7.58 15.22 7.51
N ASN A 33 8.43 14.68 6.64
CA ASN A 33 8.86 15.31 5.38
C ASN A 33 8.17 14.73 4.15
N MET A 34 7.17 13.84 4.32
CA MET A 34 6.45 13.29 3.18
C MET A 34 5.55 14.36 2.57
N GLU A 35 5.57 14.47 1.24
CA GLU A 35 4.75 15.42 0.50
C GLU A 35 3.26 15.22 0.81
N LYS A 36 2.50 16.32 0.87
CA LYS A 36 1.04 16.23 1.03
C LYS A 36 0.40 15.64 -0.21
N THR A 37 -0.69 14.91 -0.02
CA THR A 37 -1.51 14.36 -1.11
C THR A 37 -2.04 15.47 -2.02
N PHE A 38 -2.41 15.09 -3.24
CA PHE A 38 -3.02 15.97 -4.23
C PHE A 38 -4.00 15.19 -5.11
N THR A 39 -4.95 15.87 -5.73
CA THR A 39 -5.96 15.22 -6.58
C THR A 39 -5.31 14.49 -7.76
N GLY A 40 -5.64 13.20 -7.91
CA GLY A 40 -5.16 12.37 -9.02
C GLY A 40 -3.76 11.78 -8.84
N TRP A 41 -3.21 11.78 -7.62
CA TRP A 41 -1.89 11.22 -7.28
C TRP A 41 -1.65 9.80 -7.84
N GLU A 42 -2.71 8.99 -7.93
CA GLU A 42 -2.65 7.62 -8.43
C GLU A 42 -2.28 7.57 -9.92
N LYS A 43 -2.66 8.58 -10.71
CA LYS A 43 -2.29 8.68 -12.13
C LYS A 43 -0.81 9.02 -12.32
N PHE A 44 -0.20 9.63 -11.30
CA PHE A 44 1.23 9.95 -11.27
C PHE A 44 2.03 8.82 -10.62
N GLY A 45 1.41 7.66 -10.38
CA GLY A 45 2.12 6.50 -9.87
C GLY A 45 2.58 6.63 -8.42
N ARG A 46 1.98 7.56 -7.67
CA ARG A 46 2.22 7.73 -6.23
C ARG A 46 1.48 6.66 -5.44
N VAL A 47 1.82 6.52 -4.17
CA VAL A 47 1.03 5.80 -3.17
C VAL A 47 0.68 6.75 -2.03
N GLN A 48 -0.45 6.52 -1.37
CA GLN A 48 -0.94 7.42 -0.34
C GLN A 48 -0.81 6.78 1.04
N PHE A 49 -0.12 7.46 1.95
CA PHE A 49 -0.03 7.11 3.36
C PHE A 49 -1.10 7.87 4.14
N GLU A 50 -1.81 7.19 5.03
CA GLU A 50 -2.84 7.81 5.87
C GLU A 50 -2.82 7.21 7.26
N GLU A 51 -3.01 8.03 8.30
CA GLU A 51 -3.24 7.50 9.64
C GLU A 51 -4.72 7.23 9.88
N GLU A 52 -5.06 5.98 10.18
CA GLU A 52 -6.39 5.53 10.58
C GLU A 52 -6.30 4.81 11.93
N LYS A 53 -6.98 5.32 12.97
CA LYS A 53 -7.04 4.69 14.30
C LYS A 53 -5.65 4.28 14.86
N SER A 54 -4.67 5.19 14.76
CA SER A 54 -3.27 4.99 15.19
C SER A 54 -2.46 3.97 14.37
N GLN A 55 -2.99 3.53 13.23
CA GLN A 55 -2.26 2.71 12.26
C GLN A 55 -2.04 3.52 10.98
N ILE A 56 -0.85 3.40 10.40
CA ILE A 56 -0.57 3.99 9.09
C ILE A 56 -0.95 2.98 8.00
N THR A 57 -1.91 3.34 7.17
CA THR A 57 -2.34 2.60 5.99
C THR A 57 -1.61 3.13 4.75
N ILE A 58 -1.39 2.27 3.75
CA ILE A 58 -0.81 2.65 2.46
C ILE A 58 -1.77 2.23 1.35
N THR A 59 -2.38 3.21 0.68
CA THR A 59 -3.21 2.98 -0.50
C THR A 59 -2.33 3.00 -1.75
N LEU A 60 -2.30 1.88 -2.49
CA LEU A 60 -1.45 1.70 -3.67
C LEU A 60 -1.94 2.46 -4.92
N GLY A 61 -3.22 2.81 -4.98
CA GLY A 61 -3.82 3.47 -6.15
C GLY A 61 -3.82 2.57 -7.39
N LYS A 62 -3.38 3.14 -8.53
CA LYS A 62 -3.27 2.48 -9.83
C LYS A 62 -1.89 2.82 -10.45
N GLY A 63 -1.53 2.17 -11.55
CA GLY A 63 -0.29 2.45 -12.26
C GLY A 63 0.97 2.02 -11.50
N SER A 64 2.05 2.80 -11.62
CA SER A 64 3.38 2.34 -11.19
C SER A 64 3.50 2.05 -9.69
N GLY A 65 2.73 2.71 -8.82
CA GLY A 65 2.71 2.41 -7.38
C GLY A 65 2.26 0.97 -7.09
N LEU A 66 1.21 0.52 -7.79
CA LEU A 66 0.72 -0.86 -7.72
C LEU A 66 1.70 -1.85 -8.40
N GLU A 67 2.28 -1.49 -9.54
CA GLU A 67 3.25 -2.34 -10.24
C GLU A 67 4.51 -2.59 -9.40
N ILE A 68 5.04 -1.54 -8.76
CA ILE A 68 6.18 -1.63 -7.84
C ILE A 68 5.87 -2.57 -6.67
N PHE A 69 4.66 -2.47 -6.09
CA PHE A 69 4.24 -3.37 -5.03
C PHE A 69 4.17 -4.82 -5.53
N ASN A 70 3.52 -5.05 -6.68
CA ASN A 70 3.34 -6.37 -7.27
C ASN A 70 4.67 -7.06 -7.58
N GLN A 71 5.64 -6.33 -8.15
CA GLN A 71 6.98 -6.84 -8.43
C GLN A 71 7.75 -7.23 -7.17
N ARG A 72 7.35 -6.70 -6.00
CA ARG A 72 7.98 -6.97 -4.70
C ARG A 72 7.22 -7.98 -3.86
N ILE A 73 6.11 -8.55 -4.36
CA ILE A 73 5.46 -9.67 -3.70
C ILE A 73 6.42 -10.87 -3.69
N LYS A 74 6.68 -11.40 -2.50
CA LYS A 74 7.48 -12.60 -2.29
C LYS A 74 6.58 -13.83 -2.18
N GLN A 75 5.45 -13.71 -1.49
CA GLN A 75 4.54 -14.81 -1.22
C GLN A 75 3.13 -14.29 -0.99
N ILE A 76 2.13 -15.06 -1.45
CA ILE A 76 0.71 -14.83 -1.16
C ILE A 76 0.21 -16.05 -0.40
N ASN A 77 -0.23 -15.83 0.83
CA ASN A 77 -0.81 -16.86 1.69
C ASN A 77 -2.33 -16.75 1.62
N VAL A 78 -2.99 -17.82 1.18
CA VAL A 78 -4.46 -17.91 1.12
C VAL A 78 -4.91 -18.92 2.16
N LYS A 79 -5.81 -18.53 3.08
CA LYS A 79 -6.43 -19.49 3.99
C LYS A 79 -7.41 -20.38 3.23
N GLN A 80 -7.33 -21.69 3.47
CA GLN A 80 -7.95 -22.75 2.67
C GLN A 80 -9.50 -22.68 2.57
N GLY A 81 -10.16 -21.89 3.43
CA GLY A 81 -11.62 -21.68 3.39
C GLY A 81 -12.11 -20.66 2.35
N ASP A 82 -11.21 -19.91 1.69
CA ASP A 82 -11.59 -18.85 0.74
C ASP A 82 -11.52 -19.29 -0.74
N ILE A 83 -11.05 -20.51 -1.01
CA ILE A 83 -10.96 -21.07 -2.37
C ILE A 83 -12.35 -21.62 -2.75
N HIS A 84 -13.19 -20.76 -3.32
CA HIS A 84 -14.39 -21.22 -4.01
C HIS A 84 -13.97 -21.81 -5.36
N ASN A 85 -13.86 -23.13 -5.42
CA ASN A 85 -13.79 -23.85 -6.69
C ASN A 85 -15.09 -23.56 -7.45
N GLY A 86 -15.05 -22.65 -8.41
CA GLY A 86 -16.13 -22.42 -9.35
C GLY A 86 -16.42 -23.75 -10.06
N LYS A 87 -17.48 -24.45 -9.64
CA LYS A 87 -18.03 -25.54 -10.43
C LYS A 87 -18.65 -24.91 -11.66
N ASN A 88 -17.96 -25.00 -12.79
CA ASN A 88 -18.57 -24.77 -14.10
C ASN A 88 -19.77 -25.73 -14.20
N LYS A 89 -20.97 -25.15 -14.30
CA LYS A 89 -22.19 -25.82 -14.75
C LYS A 89 -22.37 -25.53 -16.22
#